data_AF-A0A537LJK8-F1
#
_entry.id   AF-A0A537LJK8-F1
#
_cell.length_a   1.000
_cell.length_b   1.000
_cell.length_c   1.000
_cell.angle_alpha   90.00
_cell.angle_beta   90.00
_cell.angle_gamma   90.00
#
_symmetry.space_group_name_H-M   'P 1'
#
loop_
_entity.id
_entity.type
_entity.pdbx_description
1 polymer ?
#
loop_
_entity_poly.entity_id
_entity_poly.type
_entity_poly.pdbx_seq_one_letter_code
_entity_poly.pdbx_strand_id
1 'polypeptide(L)'
;MTRRLTSSTSAVCLVMAALVLTVAASAPAAPILPPLKFARAVTEVHRGRCEAVLDDLHALSEEAGPTGGRASYLLAHCLLKRGDIDAARSAFDRVAEHFPPLADHARLYAAEAVMQSGQSEEAAARLEQLLTATPVSSVARRARLIYADALIHAGEPVKAVVTLSRLLAGSLDDASYTRAWSLLGQAAENAGDRTLAVRAYSMAWWSVPDAPGADAAYQRLLGLQPERLPVPPADARLQRAGRLAAAGEFAAAEGELTDALHQSLPPDVAADAWFRLGILRLRSRGAAYAFEQSASIPGPHRPRALYWFGRALANDDRDGEAMAIWRRLAAEEVESAWAARAMVSLAALTEIHGDLAGAQPWLRLAAQRYPESPAADEARWRLGWLMFRQGRFRGAERQFLDSAARFPATPRAAANLYWGAKVRARRGVDARGLLLDVARLYPMTFYGWRARELTGAAEP
;
A
#
# COMPACT_ATOMS: atom_id res chain seq x y z
N MET A 1 8.39 -34.28 4.73
CA MET A 1 7.35 -34.76 3.80
C MET A 1 5.98 -34.51 4.41
N THR A 2 5.34 -33.37 4.09
CA THR A 2 3.90 -33.13 4.21
C THR A 2 3.61 -31.86 3.40
N ARG A 3 3.28 -32.02 2.11
CA ARG A 3 2.87 -30.93 1.22
C ARG A 3 1.47 -30.46 1.64
N ARG A 4 1.34 -29.19 2.05
CA ARG A 4 0.03 -28.52 2.20
C ARG A 4 -0.42 -28.01 0.83
N LEU A 5 -1.45 -28.66 0.28
CA LEU A 5 -2.25 -28.18 -0.86
C LEU A 5 -3.28 -27.18 -0.34
N THR A 6 -2.98 -25.88 -0.32
CA THR A 6 -4.01 -24.84 -0.09
C THR A 6 -3.62 -23.53 -0.76
N SER A 7 -4.17 -23.27 -1.95
CA SER A 7 -4.21 -21.89 -2.50
C SER A 7 -5.43 -21.62 -3.41
N SER A 8 -6.13 -22.65 -3.90
CA SER A 8 -7.35 -22.51 -4.71
C SER A 8 -8.63 -22.27 -3.87
N THR A 9 -8.66 -22.70 -2.61
CA THR A 9 -9.87 -22.66 -1.76
C THR A 9 -10.23 -21.27 -1.24
N SER A 10 -9.25 -20.39 -0.97
CA SER A 10 -9.52 -19.06 -0.39
C SER A 10 -10.17 -18.07 -1.37
N ALA A 11 -9.86 -18.14 -2.66
CA ALA A 11 -10.44 -17.25 -3.67
C ALA A 11 -11.91 -17.59 -3.98
N VAL A 12 -12.26 -18.89 -3.91
CA VAL A 12 -13.64 -19.38 -4.04
C VAL A 12 -14.48 -18.91 -2.84
N CYS A 13 -13.94 -18.90 -1.62
CA CYS A 13 -14.66 -18.44 -0.43
C CYS A 13 -15.10 -16.97 -0.49
N LEU A 14 -14.29 -16.07 -1.06
CA LEU A 14 -14.58 -14.62 -1.09
C LEU A 14 -15.65 -14.24 -2.12
N VAL A 15 -15.69 -14.90 -3.28
CA VAL A 15 -16.76 -14.72 -4.27
C VAL A 15 -18.07 -15.35 -3.76
N MET A 16 -17.98 -16.47 -3.03
CA MET A 16 -19.15 -17.16 -2.45
C MET A 16 -19.79 -16.41 -1.27
N ALA A 17 -19.03 -15.64 -0.49
CA ALA A 17 -19.59 -14.74 0.52
C ALA A 17 -20.35 -13.55 -0.09
N ALA A 18 -19.88 -13.02 -1.23
CA ALA A 18 -20.58 -11.98 -1.99
C ALA A 18 -21.86 -12.49 -2.70
N LEU A 19 -21.92 -13.79 -2.99
CA LEU A 19 -23.15 -14.47 -3.44
C LEU A 19 -24.25 -14.51 -2.36
N VAL A 20 -23.96 -14.16 -1.10
CA VAL A 20 -24.95 -14.07 -0.02
C VAL A 20 -25.29 -12.62 0.33
N LEU A 21 -24.40 -11.66 0.07
CA LEU A 21 -24.59 -10.24 0.44
C LEU A 21 -24.10 -9.27 -0.65
N THR A 22 -25.03 -8.76 -1.47
CA THR A 22 -24.88 -7.44 -2.12
C THR A 22 -26.18 -6.65 -1.93
N VAL A 23 -26.12 -5.67 -1.03
CA VAL A 23 -27.20 -4.72 -0.76
C VAL A 23 -27.03 -3.54 -1.72
N ALA A 24 -27.98 -3.37 -2.64
CA ALA A 24 -28.16 -2.11 -3.35
C ALA A 24 -29.16 -1.25 -2.55
N ALA A 25 -28.73 -0.05 -2.18
CA ALA A 25 -29.54 0.91 -1.44
C ALA A 25 -30.68 1.45 -2.30
N SER A 26 -31.90 0.92 -2.13
CA SER A 26 -33.16 1.66 -2.26
C SER A 26 -34.31 0.85 -1.62
N ALA A 27 -34.93 1.43 -0.58
CA ALA A 27 -36.05 0.91 0.24
C ALA A 27 -35.79 -0.41 1.02
N PRO A 28 -36.39 -0.60 2.23
CA PRO A 28 -36.10 -1.74 3.08
C PRO A 28 -36.87 -2.97 2.56
N ALA A 29 -36.40 -3.58 1.48
CA ALA A 29 -36.76 -4.95 1.18
C ALA A 29 -36.04 -5.84 2.19
N ALA A 30 -36.82 -6.60 2.97
CA ALA A 30 -36.29 -7.62 3.88
C ALA A 30 -35.24 -8.49 3.15
N PRO A 31 -34.17 -8.96 3.82
CA PRO A 31 -33.19 -9.83 3.18
C PRO A 31 -33.92 -11.06 2.66
N ILE A 32 -33.99 -11.22 1.33
CA ILE A 32 -34.56 -12.40 0.70
C ILE A 32 -33.59 -13.54 1.04
N LEU A 33 -33.89 -14.27 2.12
CA LEU A 33 -33.22 -15.53 2.41
C LEU A 33 -33.28 -16.37 1.14
N PRO A 34 -32.14 -16.86 0.61
CA PRO A 34 -32.18 -17.73 -0.54
C PRO A 34 -33.09 -18.93 -0.22
N PRO A 35 -33.84 -19.45 -1.21
CA PRO A 35 -34.67 -20.63 -1.01
C PRO A 35 -33.86 -21.73 -0.31
N LEU A 36 -34.43 -22.41 0.69
CA LEU A 36 -33.74 -23.43 1.49
C LEU A 36 -32.98 -24.45 0.63
N LYS A 37 -33.52 -24.76 -0.56
CA LYS A 37 -32.89 -25.62 -1.57
C LYS A 37 -31.55 -25.06 -2.06
N PHE A 38 -31.48 -23.78 -2.44
CA PHE A 38 -30.24 -23.14 -2.88
C PHE A 38 -29.21 -23.07 -1.74
N ALA A 39 -29.63 -22.75 -0.51
CA ALA A 39 -28.73 -22.74 0.64
C ALA A 39 -28.10 -24.12 0.94
N ARG A 40 -28.88 -25.20 0.76
CA ARG A 40 -28.37 -26.58 0.85
C ARG A 40 -27.37 -26.89 -0.26
N ALA A 41 -27.70 -26.55 -1.51
CA ALA A 41 -26.80 -26.74 -2.65
C ALA A 41 -25.46 -26.02 -2.43
N VAL A 42 -25.48 -24.75 -2.04
CA VAL A 42 -24.26 -23.98 -1.69
C VAL A 42 -23.41 -24.70 -0.63
N THR A 43 -24.04 -25.23 0.41
CA THR A 43 -23.35 -25.91 1.51
C THR A 43 -22.67 -27.20 1.05
N GLU A 44 -23.34 -28.02 0.22
CA GLU A 44 -22.75 -29.26 -0.29
C GLU A 44 -21.64 -28.98 -1.33
N VAL A 45 -21.80 -27.95 -2.18
CA VAL A 45 -20.73 -27.49 -3.08
C VAL A 45 -19.51 -27.03 -2.27
N HIS A 46 -19.72 -26.29 -1.17
CA HIS A 46 -18.64 -25.87 -0.28
C HIS A 46 -17.91 -27.05 0.37
N ARG A 47 -18.63 -28.14 0.67
CA ARG A 47 -18.07 -29.41 1.14
C ARG A 47 -17.41 -30.24 0.03
N GLY A 48 -17.39 -29.75 -1.21
CA GLY A 48 -16.82 -30.44 -2.37
C GLY A 48 -17.69 -31.55 -2.94
N ARG A 49 -18.96 -31.68 -2.51
CA ARG A 49 -19.87 -32.74 -2.94
C ARG A 49 -20.75 -32.27 -4.10
N CYS A 50 -20.11 -31.96 -5.22
CA CYS A 50 -20.81 -31.45 -6.41
C CYS A 50 -21.83 -32.44 -6.97
N GLU A 51 -21.48 -33.73 -7.06
CA GLU A 51 -22.37 -34.76 -7.64
C GLU A 51 -23.73 -34.85 -6.93
N ALA A 52 -23.76 -34.67 -5.60
CA ALA A 52 -24.98 -34.80 -4.81
C ALA A 52 -26.02 -33.71 -5.08
N VAL A 53 -25.63 -32.63 -5.75
CA VAL A 53 -26.47 -31.44 -5.94
C VAL A 53 -26.55 -30.96 -7.38
N LEU A 54 -26.06 -31.75 -8.35
CA LEU A 54 -26.11 -31.37 -9.77
C LEU A 54 -27.55 -31.21 -10.28
N ASP A 55 -28.44 -32.17 -9.97
CA ASP A 55 -29.84 -32.11 -10.40
C ASP A 55 -30.58 -30.94 -9.76
N ASP A 56 -30.35 -30.70 -8.46
CA ASP A 56 -30.90 -29.56 -7.72
C ASP A 56 -30.42 -28.23 -8.32
N LEU A 57 -29.12 -28.12 -8.63
CA LEU A 57 -28.54 -26.93 -9.25
C LEU A 57 -29.04 -26.72 -10.67
N HIS A 58 -29.27 -27.80 -11.43
CA HIS A 58 -29.85 -27.72 -12.78
C HIS A 58 -31.28 -27.18 -12.72
N ALA A 59 -32.14 -27.75 -11.86
CA ALA A 59 -33.50 -27.26 -11.66
C ALA A 59 -33.55 -25.80 -11.19
N LEU A 60 -32.69 -25.44 -10.22
CA LEU A 60 -32.59 -24.06 -9.72
C LEU A 60 -32.06 -23.09 -10.80
N SER A 61 -31.19 -23.55 -11.71
CA SER A 61 -30.60 -22.69 -12.75
C SER A 61 -31.60 -22.19 -13.79
N GLU A 62 -32.74 -22.87 -13.92
CA GLU A 62 -33.85 -22.48 -14.80
C GLU A 62 -34.75 -21.40 -14.17
N GLU A 63 -34.62 -21.13 -12.87
CA GLU A 63 -35.39 -20.08 -12.19
C GLU A 63 -34.93 -18.68 -12.63
N ALA A 64 -35.88 -17.76 -12.84
CA ALA A 64 -35.53 -16.39 -13.15
C ALA A 64 -34.94 -15.63 -11.93
N GLY A 65 -34.09 -14.65 -12.21
CA GLY A 65 -33.57 -13.73 -11.21
C GLY A 65 -32.30 -14.21 -10.48
N PRO A 66 -31.97 -13.61 -9.33
CA PRO A 66 -30.67 -13.80 -8.67
C PRO A 66 -30.37 -15.24 -8.26
N THR A 67 -31.37 -15.99 -7.81
CA THR A 67 -31.17 -17.38 -7.38
C THR A 67 -30.75 -18.27 -8.53
N GLY A 68 -31.44 -18.20 -9.67
CA GLY A 68 -31.10 -19.03 -10.83
C GLY A 68 -29.78 -18.64 -11.48
N GLY A 69 -29.46 -17.35 -11.58
CA GLY A 69 -28.14 -16.91 -12.05
C GLY A 69 -26.99 -17.42 -11.18
N ARG A 70 -27.17 -17.40 -9.85
CA ARG A 70 -26.22 -17.94 -8.87
C ARG A 70 -26.15 -19.47 -8.92
N ALA A 71 -27.28 -20.16 -9.06
CA ALA A 71 -27.32 -21.62 -9.20
C ALA A 71 -26.66 -22.09 -10.50
N SER A 72 -26.91 -21.41 -11.61
CA SER A 72 -26.26 -21.65 -12.90
C SER A 72 -24.75 -21.46 -12.81
N TYR A 73 -24.28 -20.43 -12.09
CA TYR A 73 -22.86 -20.23 -11.83
C TYR A 73 -22.24 -21.38 -11.02
N LEU A 74 -22.92 -21.86 -9.97
CA LEU A 74 -22.46 -23.02 -9.18
C LEU A 74 -22.49 -24.33 -9.96
N LEU A 75 -23.52 -24.53 -10.79
CA LEU A 75 -23.64 -25.67 -11.68
C LEU A 75 -22.43 -25.72 -12.62
N ALA A 76 -22.10 -24.61 -13.26
CA ALA A 76 -20.94 -24.50 -14.14
C ALA A 76 -19.62 -24.87 -13.43
N HIS A 77 -19.43 -24.43 -12.18
CA HIS A 77 -18.28 -24.84 -11.35
C HIS A 77 -18.25 -26.33 -11.05
N CYS A 78 -19.40 -26.94 -10.77
CA CYS A 78 -19.47 -28.38 -10.50
C CYS A 78 -19.23 -29.21 -11.75
N LEU A 79 -19.76 -28.79 -12.91
CA LEU A 79 -19.45 -29.40 -14.20
C LEU A 79 -17.96 -29.33 -14.52
N LEU A 80 -17.33 -28.17 -14.26
CA LEU A 80 -15.89 -28.01 -14.44
C LEU A 80 -15.09 -28.96 -13.55
N LYS A 81 -15.47 -29.12 -12.28
CA LYS A 81 -14.84 -30.09 -11.36
C LYS A 81 -15.03 -31.54 -11.78
N ARG A 82 -16.15 -31.87 -12.43
CA ARG A 82 -16.42 -33.21 -12.97
C ARG A 82 -15.59 -33.52 -14.22
N GLY A 83 -15.02 -32.49 -14.85
CA GLY A 83 -14.24 -32.59 -16.09
C GLY A 83 -15.06 -32.37 -17.36
N ASP A 84 -16.34 -32.01 -17.25
CA ASP A 84 -17.21 -31.73 -18.40
C ASP A 84 -17.00 -30.31 -18.91
N ILE A 85 -15.85 -30.11 -19.56
CA ILE A 85 -15.37 -28.79 -19.96
C ILE A 85 -16.38 -28.03 -20.85
N ASP A 86 -16.96 -28.69 -21.87
CA ASP A 86 -17.89 -28.04 -22.80
C ASP A 86 -19.20 -27.62 -22.15
N ALA A 87 -19.75 -28.46 -21.27
CA ALA A 87 -20.96 -28.15 -20.52
C ALA A 87 -20.70 -27.02 -19.51
N ALA A 88 -19.55 -27.05 -18.83
CA ALA A 88 -19.14 -25.98 -17.92
C ALA A 88 -18.98 -24.64 -18.65
N ARG A 89 -18.25 -24.63 -19.77
CA ARG A 89 -18.06 -23.45 -20.63
C ARG A 89 -19.40 -22.88 -21.06
N SER A 90 -20.29 -23.70 -21.60
CA SER A 90 -21.61 -23.28 -22.07
C SER A 90 -22.47 -22.71 -20.93
N ALA A 91 -22.40 -23.30 -19.73
CA ALA A 91 -23.10 -22.80 -18.57
C ALA A 91 -22.54 -21.45 -18.09
N PHE A 92 -21.21 -21.27 -18.06
CA PHE A 92 -20.59 -19.97 -17.76
C PHE A 92 -20.94 -18.89 -18.79
N ASP A 93 -20.92 -19.22 -20.09
CA ASP A 93 -21.30 -18.29 -21.15
C ASP A 93 -22.76 -17.80 -20.96
N ARG A 94 -23.69 -18.71 -20.64
CA ARG A 94 -25.08 -18.34 -20.31
C ARG A 94 -25.18 -17.41 -19.10
N VAL A 95 -24.41 -17.66 -18.03
CA VAL A 95 -24.36 -16.78 -16.86
C VAL A 95 -23.86 -15.39 -17.25
N ALA A 96 -22.84 -15.31 -18.09
CA ALA A 96 -22.28 -14.04 -18.52
C ALA A 96 -23.24 -13.20 -19.37
N GLU A 97 -24.12 -13.85 -20.15
CA GLU A 97 -25.14 -13.20 -20.95
C GLU A 97 -26.33 -12.71 -20.11
N HIS A 98 -26.84 -13.58 -19.23
CA HIS A 98 -28.12 -13.35 -18.56
C HIS A 98 -27.98 -12.77 -17.15
N PHE A 99 -26.77 -12.72 -16.61
CA PHE A 99 -26.53 -12.25 -15.24
C PHE A 99 -25.32 -11.29 -15.13
N PRO A 100 -25.50 -10.01 -15.50
CA PRO A 100 -24.42 -9.01 -15.54
C PRO A 100 -23.55 -8.91 -14.28
N PRO A 101 -24.09 -9.01 -13.04
CA PRO A 101 -23.25 -8.94 -11.83
C PRO A 101 -22.19 -10.04 -11.70
N LEU A 102 -22.38 -11.19 -12.36
CA LEU A 102 -21.41 -12.30 -12.36
C LEU A 102 -20.65 -12.43 -13.69
N ALA A 103 -20.91 -11.55 -14.67
CA ALA A 103 -20.47 -11.77 -16.03
C ALA A 103 -18.95 -11.80 -16.19
N ASP A 104 -18.21 -10.90 -15.53
CA ASP A 104 -16.75 -10.89 -15.57
C ASP A 104 -16.14 -12.17 -15.00
N HIS A 105 -16.69 -12.64 -13.88
CA HIS A 105 -16.26 -13.90 -13.27
C HIS A 105 -16.63 -15.10 -14.14
N ALA A 106 -17.83 -15.14 -14.69
CA ALA A 106 -18.28 -16.22 -15.56
C ALA A 106 -17.43 -16.31 -16.83
N ARG A 107 -17.14 -15.18 -17.51
CA ARG A 107 -16.24 -15.13 -18.67
C ARG A 107 -14.82 -15.61 -18.31
N LEU A 108 -14.30 -15.22 -17.15
CA LEU A 108 -12.99 -15.68 -16.68
C LEU A 108 -12.95 -17.20 -16.54
N TYR A 109 -13.95 -17.79 -15.87
CA TYR A 109 -14.00 -19.24 -15.66
C TYR A 109 -14.35 -20.03 -16.93
N ALA A 110 -15.13 -19.46 -17.85
CA ALA A 110 -15.34 -20.04 -19.18
C ALA A 110 -14.02 -20.19 -19.93
N ALA A 111 -13.17 -19.15 -19.92
CA ALA A 111 -11.86 -19.21 -20.53
C ALA A 111 -10.90 -20.17 -19.79
N GLU A 112 -10.96 -20.24 -18.46
CA GLU A 112 -10.19 -21.20 -17.66
C GLU A 112 -10.60 -22.65 -17.98
N ALA A 113 -11.88 -22.91 -18.22
CA ALA A 113 -12.37 -24.21 -18.66
C ALA A 113 -11.78 -24.60 -20.03
N VAL A 114 -11.83 -23.70 -21.02
CA VAL A 114 -11.22 -23.89 -22.35
C VAL A 114 -9.71 -24.13 -22.25
N MET A 115 -9.04 -23.45 -21.33
CA MET A 115 -7.60 -23.68 -21.10
C MET A 115 -7.32 -25.11 -20.62
N GLN A 116 -8.19 -25.69 -19.78
CA GLN A 116 -8.04 -27.06 -19.27
C GLN A 116 -8.25 -28.14 -20.34
N SER A 117 -9.01 -27.85 -21.41
CA SER A 117 -9.13 -28.77 -22.56
C SER A 117 -7.97 -28.67 -23.56
N GLY A 118 -6.98 -27.80 -23.30
CA GLY A 118 -5.79 -27.60 -24.14
C GLY A 118 -6.00 -26.63 -25.30
N GLN A 119 -7.19 -26.04 -25.45
CA GLN A 119 -7.54 -25.09 -26.51
C GLN A 119 -7.00 -23.67 -26.21
N SER A 120 -5.68 -23.55 -26.16
CA SER A 120 -5.00 -22.36 -25.66
C SER A 120 -5.26 -21.10 -26.50
N GLU A 121 -5.41 -21.23 -27.81
CA GLU A 121 -5.74 -20.11 -28.72
C GLU A 121 -7.15 -19.53 -28.43
N GLU A 122 -8.15 -20.40 -28.25
CA GLU A 122 -9.51 -19.96 -27.92
C GLU A 122 -9.56 -19.33 -26.52
N ALA A 123 -8.86 -19.93 -25.55
CA ALA A 123 -8.76 -19.36 -24.21
C ALA A 123 -8.14 -17.96 -24.23
N ALA A 124 -7.06 -17.77 -25.01
CA ALA A 124 -6.41 -16.48 -25.18
C ALA A 124 -7.36 -15.43 -25.80
N ALA A 125 -8.07 -15.77 -26.87
CA ALA A 125 -9.03 -14.87 -27.52
C ALA A 125 -10.17 -14.44 -26.56
N ARG A 126 -10.74 -15.39 -25.79
CA ARG A 126 -11.77 -15.09 -24.79
C ARG A 126 -11.27 -14.17 -23.69
N LEU A 127 -10.05 -14.38 -23.21
CA LEU A 127 -9.43 -13.55 -22.17
C LEU A 127 -9.08 -12.15 -22.67
N GLU A 128 -8.63 -12.03 -23.92
CA GLU A 128 -8.39 -10.73 -24.56
C GLU A 128 -9.69 -9.92 -24.69
N GLN A 129 -10.78 -10.56 -25.10
CA GLN A 129 -12.10 -9.93 -25.13
C GLN A 129 -12.55 -9.47 -23.74
N LEU A 130 -12.39 -10.33 -22.72
CA LEU A 130 -12.69 -9.98 -21.33
C LEU A 130 -11.88 -8.77 -20.87
N LEU A 131 -10.57 -8.75 -21.14
CA LEU A 131 -9.67 -7.66 -20.72
C LEU A 131 -9.95 -6.34 -21.44
N THR A 132 -10.47 -6.41 -22.68
CA THR A 132 -10.88 -5.23 -23.47
C THR A 132 -12.16 -4.61 -22.93
N ALA A 133 -13.06 -5.41 -22.33
CA ALA A 133 -14.30 -4.94 -21.71
C ALA A 133 -14.11 -4.25 -20.35
N THR A 134 -12.88 -3.95 -19.93
CA THR A 134 -12.53 -3.28 -18.66
C THR A 134 -13.18 -3.93 -17.43
N PRO A 135 -12.85 -5.19 -17.13
CA PRO A 135 -13.50 -5.92 -16.05
C PRO A 135 -13.06 -5.38 -14.69
N VAL A 136 -13.80 -5.74 -13.63
CA VAL A 136 -13.43 -5.36 -12.26
C VAL A 136 -11.98 -5.73 -11.93
N SER A 137 -11.28 -4.89 -11.15
CA SER A 137 -9.81 -4.95 -11.01
C SER A 137 -9.27 -6.30 -10.51
N SER A 138 -10.01 -6.99 -9.64
CA SER A 138 -9.68 -8.33 -9.13
C SER A 138 -9.74 -9.38 -10.24
N VAL A 139 -10.78 -9.36 -11.07
CA VAL A 139 -10.93 -10.24 -12.24
C VAL A 139 -9.86 -9.90 -13.27
N ALA A 140 -9.65 -8.62 -13.59
CA ALA A 140 -8.64 -8.17 -14.55
C ALA A 140 -7.24 -8.69 -14.20
N ARG A 141 -6.86 -8.69 -12.90
CA ARG A 141 -5.57 -9.19 -12.44
C ARG A 141 -5.42 -10.69 -12.68
N ARG A 142 -6.40 -11.48 -12.26
CA ARG A 142 -6.40 -12.94 -12.45
C ARG A 142 -6.47 -13.31 -13.94
N ALA A 143 -7.32 -12.62 -14.70
CA ALA A 143 -7.45 -12.78 -16.15
C ALA A 143 -6.12 -12.55 -16.87
N ARG A 144 -5.32 -11.54 -16.49
CA ARG A 144 -3.99 -11.31 -17.11
C ARG A 144 -3.00 -12.44 -16.85
N LEU A 145 -3.03 -13.07 -15.68
CA LEU A 145 -2.17 -14.24 -15.40
C LEU A 145 -2.55 -15.43 -16.27
N ILE A 146 -3.85 -15.76 -16.33
CA ILE A 146 -4.36 -16.86 -17.15
C ILE A 146 -4.14 -16.55 -18.64
N TYR A 147 -4.33 -15.29 -19.06
CA TYR A 147 -4.14 -14.86 -20.44
C TYR A 147 -2.68 -15.03 -20.88
N ALA A 148 -1.73 -14.63 -20.03
CA ALA A 148 -0.32 -14.84 -20.33
C ALA A 148 0.03 -16.33 -20.41
N ASP A 149 -0.53 -17.17 -19.54
CA ASP A 149 -0.35 -18.62 -19.58
C ASP A 149 -0.93 -19.22 -20.87
N ALA A 150 -2.12 -18.78 -21.28
CA ALA A 150 -2.76 -19.17 -22.55
C ALA A 150 -1.92 -18.77 -23.76
N LEU A 151 -1.40 -17.54 -23.79
CA LEU A 151 -0.51 -17.05 -24.85
C LEU A 151 0.78 -17.87 -24.96
N ILE A 152 1.36 -18.30 -23.84
CA ILE A 152 2.56 -19.17 -23.84
C ILE A 152 2.26 -20.50 -24.53
N HIS A 153 1.14 -21.14 -24.19
CA HIS A 153 0.74 -22.43 -24.76
C HIS A 153 0.21 -22.32 -26.19
N ALA A 154 -0.35 -21.17 -26.57
CA ALA A 154 -0.76 -20.83 -27.93
C ALA A 154 0.43 -20.47 -28.85
N GLY A 155 1.66 -20.47 -28.36
CA GLY A 155 2.84 -20.13 -29.18
C GLY A 155 3.01 -18.64 -29.45
N GLU A 156 2.42 -17.76 -28.63
CA GLU A 156 2.53 -16.30 -28.69
C GLU A 156 3.36 -15.70 -27.53
N PRO A 157 4.61 -16.15 -27.30
CA PRO A 157 5.37 -15.81 -26.09
C PRO A 157 5.71 -14.32 -26.00
N VAL A 158 5.87 -13.62 -27.12
CA VAL A 158 6.16 -12.17 -27.13
C VAL A 158 5.00 -11.36 -26.57
N LYS A 159 3.75 -11.71 -26.91
CA LYS A 159 2.56 -11.06 -26.32
C LYS A 159 2.45 -11.35 -24.83
N ALA A 160 2.80 -12.57 -24.41
CA ALA A 160 2.83 -12.94 -22.99
C ALA A 160 3.85 -12.10 -22.21
N VAL A 161 5.06 -11.90 -22.74
CA VAL A 161 6.10 -11.03 -22.15
C VAL A 161 5.57 -9.61 -21.92
N VAL A 162 4.92 -9.01 -22.92
CA VAL A 162 4.37 -7.65 -22.82
C VAL A 162 3.28 -7.57 -21.76
N THR A 163 2.36 -8.54 -21.76
CA THR A 163 1.23 -8.61 -20.82
C THR A 163 1.72 -8.71 -19.37
N LEU A 164 2.68 -9.61 -19.12
CA LEU A 164 3.25 -9.83 -17.78
C LEU A 164 4.09 -8.65 -17.30
N SER A 165 4.89 -8.05 -18.18
CA SER A 165 5.67 -6.85 -17.83
C SER A 165 4.78 -5.70 -17.38
N ARG A 166 3.63 -5.51 -18.05
CA ARG A 166 2.64 -4.51 -17.65
C ARG A 166 1.95 -4.88 -16.32
N LEU A 167 1.64 -6.15 -16.11
CA LEU A 167 1.04 -6.62 -14.86
C LEU A 167 1.97 -6.40 -13.66
N LEU A 168 3.27 -6.70 -13.83
CA LEU A 168 4.31 -6.57 -12.81
C LEU A 168 4.65 -5.12 -12.45
N ALA A 169 4.26 -4.14 -13.28
CA ALA A 169 4.35 -2.73 -12.93
C ALA A 169 3.32 -2.30 -11.85
N GLY A 170 2.30 -3.13 -11.60
CA GLY A 170 1.28 -2.91 -10.58
C GLY A 170 1.56 -3.64 -9.26
N SER A 171 0.75 -3.35 -8.25
CA SER A 171 0.81 -4.07 -6.95
C SER A 171 0.14 -5.44 -7.05
N LEU A 172 0.88 -6.48 -6.65
CA LEU A 172 0.45 -7.87 -6.60
C LEU A 172 0.71 -8.44 -5.20
N ASP A 173 -0.16 -9.36 -4.77
CA ASP A 173 0.13 -10.23 -3.64
C ASP A 173 1.28 -11.19 -3.98
N ASP A 174 1.89 -11.79 -2.96
CA ASP A 174 3.10 -12.61 -3.05
C ASP A 174 2.94 -13.79 -4.01
N ALA A 175 1.80 -14.49 -3.96
CA ALA A 175 1.54 -15.62 -4.83
C ALA A 175 1.39 -15.20 -6.30
N SER A 176 0.60 -14.15 -6.56
CA SER A 176 0.44 -13.59 -7.91
C SER A 176 1.75 -13.01 -8.45
N TYR A 177 2.55 -12.37 -7.60
CA TYR A 177 3.84 -11.79 -7.96
C TYR A 177 4.84 -12.88 -8.41
N THR A 178 5.02 -13.92 -7.61
CA THR A 178 5.88 -15.06 -7.96
C THR A 178 5.37 -15.76 -9.21
N ARG A 179 4.06 -16.01 -9.32
CA ARG A 179 3.47 -16.64 -10.52
C ARG A 179 3.70 -15.80 -11.78
N ALA A 180 3.52 -14.48 -11.71
CA ALA A 180 3.74 -13.58 -12.84
C ALA A 180 5.20 -13.62 -13.32
N TRP A 181 6.17 -13.56 -12.40
CA TRP A 181 7.58 -13.67 -12.75
C TRP A 181 7.96 -15.04 -13.30
N SER A 182 7.40 -16.14 -12.76
CA SER A 182 7.61 -17.48 -13.33
C SER A 182 7.08 -17.61 -14.75
N LEU A 183 5.85 -17.12 -15.01
CA LEU A 183 5.29 -17.08 -16.35
C LEU A 183 6.10 -16.19 -17.28
N LEU A 184 6.67 -15.09 -16.78
CA LEU A 184 7.49 -14.20 -17.60
C LEU A 184 8.80 -14.88 -17.98
N GLY A 185 9.39 -15.65 -17.06
CA GLY A 185 10.54 -16.49 -17.34
C GLY A 185 10.24 -17.50 -18.45
N GLN A 186 9.12 -18.21 -18.34
CA GLN A 186 8.71 -19.20 -19.34
C GLN A 186 8.43 -18.56 -20.70
N ALA A 187 7.72 -17.43 -20.73
CA ALA A 187 7.47 -16.68 -21.96
C ALA A 187 8.78 -16.20 -22.60
N ALA A 188 9.72 -15.68 -21.80
CA ALA A 188 11.01 -15.22 -22.30
C ALA A 188 11.87 -16.37 -22.85
N GLU A 189 11.86 -17.54 -22.21
CA GLU A 189 12.51 -18.75 -22.74
C GLU A 189 11.93 -19.15 -24.10
N ASN A 190 10.60 -19.22 -24.20
CA ASN A 190 9.91 -19.57 -25.44
C ASN A 190 10.12 -18.52 -26.55
N ALA A 191 10.36 -17.26 -26.19
CA ALA A 191 10.72 -16.19 -27.10
C ALA A 191 12.22 -16.15 -27.47
N GLY A 192 13.06 -16.99 -26.85
CA GLY A 192 14.52 -17.00 -27.06
C GLY A 192 15.30 -15.91 -26.32
N ASP A 193 14.64 -15.11 -25.47
CA ASP A 193 15.31 -14.09 -24.65
C ASP A 193 15.83 -14.70 -23.34
N ARG A 194 16.99 -15.34 -23.43
CA ARG A 194 17.66 -15.98 -22.29
C ARG A 194 17.95 -14.99 -21.16
N THR A 195 18.30 -13.75 -21.48
CA THR A 195 18.66 -12.73 -20.49
C THR A 195 17.46 -12.37 -19.64
N LEU A 196 16.31 -12.11 -20.28
CA LEU A 196 15.07 -11.84 -19.57
C LEU A 196 14.58 -13.07 -18.80
N ALA A 197 14.69 -14.27 -19.37
CA ALA A 197 14.30 -15.51 -18.69
C ALA A 197 15.06 -15.72 -17.37
N VAL A 198 16.40 -15.60 -17.41
CA VAL A 198 17.27 -15.70 -16.22
C VAL A 198 16.84 -14.68 -15.17
N ARG A 199 16.65 -13.41 -15.56
CA ARG A 199 16.21 -12.37 -14.63
C ARG A 199 14.85 -12.70 -14.03
N ALA A 200 13.88 -13.08 -14.85
CA ALA A 200 12.52 -13.34 -14.40
C ALA A 200 12.42 -14.53 -13.43
N TYR A 201 13.12 -15.63 -13.70
CA TYR A 201 13.19 -16.73 -12.73
C TYR A 201 13.94 -16.36 -11.45
N SER A 202 14.99 -15.54 -11.55
CA SER A 202 15.68 -15.03 -10.36
C SER A 202 14.75 -14.18 -9.49
N MET A 203 13.91 -13.34 -10.11
CA MET A 203 12.89 -12.57 -9.41
C MET A 203 11.86 -13.46 -8.73
N ALA A 204 11.34 -14.48 -9.44
CA ALA A 204 10.36 -15.42 -8.91
C ALA A 204 10.89 -16.22 -7.71
N TRP A 205 12.15 -16.65 -7.77
CA TRP A 205 12.79 -17.42 -6.70
C TRP A 205 13.19 -16.57 -5.50
N TRP A 206 13.91 -15.46 -5.72
CA TRP A 206 14.54 -14.75 -4.60
C TRP A 206 13.63 -13.74 -3.92
N SER A 207 12.71 -13.10 -4.65
CA SER A 207 11.88 -12.03 -4.06
C SER A 207 10.94 -12.55 -2.97
N VAL A 208 10.40 -13.77 -3.16
CA VAL A 208 9.55 -14.47 -2.19
C VAL A 208 9.87 -15.97 -2.18
N PRO A 209 10.94 -16.40 -1.50
CA PRO A 209 11.43 -17.79 -1.56
C PRO A 209 10.40 -18.84 -1.11
N ASP A 210 9.52 -18.48 -0.18
CA ASP A 210 8.49 -19.40 0.35
C ASP A 210 7.22 -19.43 -0.49
N ALA A 211 7.13 -18.61 -1.56
CA ALA A 211 5.95 -18.58 -2.41
C ALA A 211 5.82 -19.84 -3.27
N PRO A 212 4.58 -20.33 -3.52
CA PRO A 212 4.36 -21.42 -4.45
C PRO A 212 5.00 -21.15 -5.81
N GLY A 213 5.84 -22.09 -6.27
CA GLY A 213 6.53 -21.99 -7.57
C GLY A 213 7.94 -21.39 -7.53
N ALA A 214 8.39 -20.84 -6.40
CA ALA A 214 9.75 -20.31 -6.26
C ALA A 214 10.82 -21.39 -6.50
N ASP A 215 10.66 -22.58 -5.91
CA ASP A 215 11.57 -23.73 -6.15
C ASP A 215 11.60 -24.15 -7.62
N ALA A 216 10.45 -24.17 -8.28
CA ALA A 216 10.36 -24.52 -9.70
C ALA A 216 11.10 -23.48 -10.56
N ALA A 217 10.96 -22.20 -10.25
CA ALA A 217 11.71 -21.13 -10.91
C ALA A 217 13.23 -21.28 -10.70
N TYR A 218 13.67 -21.65 -9.49
CA TYR A 218 15.08 -21.93 -9.21
C TYR A 218 15.63 -23.09 -10.05
N GLN A 219 14.86 -24.19 -10.19
CA GLN A 219 15.27 -25.31 -11.03
C GLN A 219 15.39 -24.92 -12.51
N ARG A 220 14.46 -24.10 -13.02
CA ARG A 220 14.57 -23.54 -14.39
C ARG A 220 15.80 -22.67 -14.55
N LEU A 221 16.09 -21.82 -13.55
CA LEU A 221 17.25 -20.95 -13.53
C LEU A 221 18.57 -21.72 -13.56
N LEU A 222 18.70 -22.81 -12.80
CA LEU A 222 19.86 -23.71 -12.84
C LEU A 222 20.05 -24.34 -14.22
N GLY A 223 18.97 -24.79 -14.88
CA GLY A 223 19.04 -25.31 -16.24
C GLY A 223 19.50 -24.26 -17.26
N LEU A 224 19.14 -23.00 -17.05
CA LEU A 224 19.61 -21.87 -17.87
C LEU A 224 21.03 -21.41 -17.53
N GLN A 225 21.63 -21.82 -16.42
CA GLN A 225 22.97 -21.40 -16.02
C GLN A 225 23.71 -22.53 -15.27
N PRO A 226 23.95 -23.70 -15.89
CA PRO A 226 24.47 -24.87 -15.18
C PRO A 226 25.89 -24.67 -14.63
N GLU A 227 26.68 -23.80 -15.25
CA GLU A 227 28.08 -23.54 -14.89
C GLU A 227 28.24 -22.43 -13.85
N ARG A 228 27.16 -21.76 -13.44
CA ARG A 228 27.22 -20.59 -12.56
C ARG A 228 26.10 -20.63 -11.52
N LEU A 229 26.47 -20.50 -10.26
CA LEU A 229 25.49 -20.31 -9.19
C LEU A 229 24.71 -19.00 -9.44
N PRO A 230 23.37 -19.06 -9.47
CA PRO A 230 22.59 -17.86 -9.71
C PRO A 230 22.78 -16.84 -8.59
N VAL A 231 23.15 -15.61 -8.96
CA VAL A 231 23.28 -14.50 -8.02
C VAL A 231 22.00 -13.66 -8.12
N PRO A 232 21.32 -13.38 -7.00
CA PRO A 232 20.10 -12.59 -7.01
C PRO A 232 20.35 -11.17 -7.50
N PRO A 233 19.57 -10.70 -8.50
CA PRO A 233 19.72 -9.34 -9.01
C PRO A 233 19.28 -8.32 -7.94
N ALA A 234 19.84 -7.12 -8.02
CA ALA A 234 19.63 -6.08 -7.00
C ALA A 234 18.15 -5.75 -6.78
N ASP A 235 17.34 -5.70 -7.83
CA ASP A 235 15.89 -5.48 -7.74
C ASP A 235 15.15 -6.59 -6.98
N ALA A 236 15.51 -7.87 -7.17
CA ALA A 236 14.96 -8.97 -6.38
C ALA A 236 15.26 -8.80 -4.88
N ARG A 237 16.49 -8.39 -4.56
CA ARG A 237 16.93 -8.11 -3.19
C ARG A 237 16.17 -6.94 -2.58
N LEU A 238 16.00 -5.84 -3.31
CA LEU A 238 15.22 -4.68 -2.86
C LEU A 238 13.75 -5.05 -2.61
N GLN A 239 13.16 -5.89 -3.45
CA GLN A 239 11.80 -6.38 -3.26
C GLN A 239 11.69 -7.25 -2.02
N ARG A 240 12.60 -8.21 -1.84
CA ARG A 240 12.64 -9.06 -0.65
C ARG A 240 12.86 -8.24 0.63
N ALA A 241 13.77 -7.26 0.60
CA ALA A 241 14.02 -6.36 1.72
C ALA A 241 12.75 -5.60 2.15
N GLY A 242 11.97 -5.09 1.19
CA GLY A 242 10.70 -4.41 1.48
C GLY A 242 9.70 -5.34 2.19
N ARG A 243 9.63 -6.60 1.76
CA ARG A 243 8.74 -7.62 2.35
C ARG A 243 9.18 -8.03 3.75
N LEU A 244 10.48 -8.29 3.93
CA LEU A 244 11.07 -8.60 5.24
C LEU A 244 10.85 -7.45 6.23
N ALA A 245 11.05 -6.20 5.80
CA ALA A 245 10.78 -5.04 6.64
C ALA A 245 9.30 -4.93 7.02
N ALA A 246 8.38 -5.21 6.09
CA ALA A 246 6.94 -5.23 6.38
C ALA A 246 6.53 -6.36 7.36
N ALA A 247 7.25 -7.48 7.34
CA ALA A 247 7.10 -8.59 8.28
C ALA A 247 7.77 -8.34 9.65
N GLY A 248 8.52 -7.24 9.81
CA GLY A 248 9.28 -6.92 11.02
C GLY A 248 10.66 -7.57 11.12
N GLU A 249 11.08 -8.30 10.08
CA GLU A 249 12.37 -8.98 9.97
C GLU A 249 13.48 -8.00 9.55
N PHE A 250 13.73 -6.99 10.38
CA PHE A 250 14.56 -5.84 10.02
C PHE A 250 16.03 -6.19 9.74
N ALA A 251 16.61 -7.15 10.47
CA ALA A 251 18.01 -7.55 10.27
C ALA A 251 18.22 -8.25 8.91
N ALA A 252 17.29 -9.11 8.50
CA ALA A 252 17.33 -9.76 7.20
C ALA A 252 17.09 -8.73 6.07
N ALA A 253 16.16 -7.80 6.27
CA ALA A 253 15.92 -6.70 5.32
C ALA A 253 17.16 -5.81 5.13
N GLU A 254 17.88 -5.52 6.23
CA GLU A 254 19.13 -4.76 6.20
C GLU A 254 20.21 -5.46 5.36
N GLY A 255 20.35 -6.78 5.53
CA GLY A 255 21.27 -7.60 4.75
C GLY A 255 20.97 -7.53 3.25
N GLU A 256 19.71 -7.72 2.86
CA GLU A 256 19.29 -7.65 1.46
C GLU A 256 19.51 -6.25 0.83
N LEU A 257 19.25 -5.17 1.57
CA LEU A 257 19.56 -3.81 1.10
C LEU A 257 21.05 -3.59 0.91
N THR A 258 21.86 -4.05 1.87
CA THR A 258 23.33 -3.90 1.81
C THR A 258 23.89 -4.66 0.61
N ASP A 259 23.45 -5.90 0.40
CA ASP A 259 23.86 -6.71 -0.75
C ASP A 259 23.39 -6.12 -2.09
N ALA A 260 22.20 -5.51 -2.13
CA ALA A 260 21.70 -4.82 -3.32
C ALA A 260 22.55 -3.59 -3.67
N LEU A 261 22.98 -2.83 -2.65
CA LEU A 261 23.81 -1.63 -2.81
C LEU A 261 25.26 -1.93 -3.23
N HIS A 262 25.73 -3.15 -3.05
CA HIS A 262 27.01 -3.62 -3.63
C HIS A 262 26.92 -3.92 -5.14
N GLN A 263 25.73 -3.91 -5.72
CA GLN A 263 25.50 -4.07 -7.15
C GLN A 263 25.24 -2.71 -7.81
N SER A 264 25.38 -2.66 -9.14
CA SER A 264 25.03 -1.44 -9.89
C SER A 264 23.52 -1.20 -9.86
N LEU A 265 23.13 -0.03 -9.39
CA LEU A 265 21.74 0.41 -9.30
C LEU A 265 21.57 1.76 -10.00
N PRO A 266 20.41 2.02 -10.65
CA PRO A 266 20.05 3.37 -11.07
C PRO A 266 20.14 4.36 -9.90
N PRO A 267 20.58 5.62 -10.13
CA PRO A 267 20.83 6.57 -9.04
C PRO A 267 19.62 6.80 -8.11
N ASP A 268 18.41 6.92 -8.68
CA ASP A 268 17.17 7.09 -7.92
C ASP A 268 16.86 5.87 -7.04
N VAL A 269 17.03 4.67 -7.58
CA VAL A 269 16.84 3.40 -6.86
C VAL A 269 17.88 3.24 -5.75
N ALA A 270 19.14 3.60 -6.02
CA ALA A 270 20.20 3.60 -5.02
C ALA A 270 19.92 4.61 -3.90
N ALA A 271 19.45 5.81 -4.22
CA ALA A 271 19.09 6.83 -3.24
C ALA A 271 17.97 6.35 -2.31
N ASP A 272 16.94 5.69 -2.84
CA ASP A 272 15.86 5.11 -2.04
C ASP A 272 16.33 3.90 -1.22
N ALA A 273 17.17 3.02 -1.77
CA ALA A 273 17.74 1.89 -1.05
C ALA A 273 18.61 2.33 0.14
N TRP A 274 19.50 3.32 -0.07
CA TRP A 274 20.27 3.95 1.01
C TRP A 274 19.37 4.59 2.05
N PHE A 275 18.30 5.26 1.63
CA PHE A 275 17.35 5.85 2.56
C PHE A 275 16.67 4.79 3.43
N ARG A 276 16.14 3.72 2.82
CA ARG A 276 15.50 2.60 3.53
C ARG A 276 16.49 1.95 4.50
N LEU A 277 17.75 1.78 4.09
CA LEU A 277 18.81 1.26 4.94
C LEU A 277 19.04 2.17 6.16
N GLY A 278 19.08 3.49 5.96
CA GLY A 278 19.17 4.47 7.04
C GLY A 278 18.00 4.37 8.03
N ILE A 279 16.78 4.17 7.54
CA ILE A 279 15.59 3.98 8.38
C ILE A 279 15.70 2.72 9.24
N LEU A 280 16.10 1.58 8.65
CA LEU A 280 16.31 0.34 9.41
C LEU A 280 17.39 0.50 10.48
N ARG A 281 18.44 1.26 10.17
CA ARG A 281 19.56 1.54 11.07
C ARG A 281 19.29 2.64 12.09
N LEU A 282 18.14 3.32 12.11
CA LEU A 282 17.90 4.44 13.04
C LEU A 282 18.04 4.06 14.53
N ARG A 283 17.88 2.77 14.86
CA ARG A 283 18.04 2.24 16.22
C ARG A 283 19.39 1.53 16.44
N SER A 284 20.25 1.49 15.43
CA SER A 284 21.58 0.87 15.43
C SER A 284 22.62 1.87 14.93
N ARG A 285 23.89 1.44 14.83
CA ARG A 285 24.96 2.30 14.32
C ARG A 285 24.87 2.39 12.79
N GLY A 286 25.31 3.52 12.23
CA GLY A 286 25.49 3.69 10.79
C GLY A 286 24.29 4.25 10.02
N ALA A 287 23.22 4.68 10.70
CA ALA A 287 22.11 5.39 10.06
C ALA A 287 22.57 6.68 9.36
N ALA A 288 23.42 7.45 10.03
CA ALA A 288 23.95 8.71 9.51
C ALA A 288 24.66 8.53 8.17
N TYR A 289 25.54 7.52 8.06
CA TYR A 289 26.23 7.18 6.81
C TYR A 289 25.26 6.81 5.69
N ALA A 290 24.26 5.97 5.97
CA ALA A 290 23.28 5.58 4.95
C ALA A 290 22.45 6.77 4.45
N PHE A 291 22.03 7.67 5.34
CA PHE A 291 21.34 8.90 4.92
C PHE A 291 22.25 9.88 4.18
N GLU A 292 23.54 9.95 4.53
CA GLU A 292 24.53 10.73 3.79
C GLU A 292 24.67 10.23 2.35
N GLN A 293 24.80 8.91 2.14
CA GLN A 293 24.85 8.31 0.81
C GLN A 293 23.56 8.55 0.02
N SER A 294 22.40 8.46 0.67
CA SER A 294 21.11 8.80 0.04
C SER A 294 21.05 10.29 -0.34
N ALA A 295 21.53 11.18 0.53
CA ALA A 295 21.51 12.62 0.31
C ALA A 295 22.53 13.09 -0.74
N SER A 296 23.63 12.36 -0.95
CA SER A 296 24.65 12.72 -1.94
C SER A 296 24.15 12.60 -3.37
N ILE A 297 23.13 11.77 -3.61
CA ILE A 297 22.51 11.55 -4.91
C ILE A 297 21.42 12.61 -5.16
N PRO A 298 21.53 13.44 -6.21
CA PRO A 298 20.48 14.40 -6.57
C PRO A 298 19.17 13.70 -6.93
N GLY A 299 18.03 14.25 -6.51
CA GLY A 299 16.72 13.72 -6.84
C GLY A 299 15.68 13.92 -5.74
N PRO A 300 14.47 13.38 -5.90
CA PRO A 300 13.33 13.63 -5.00
C PRO A 300 13.56 13.11 -3.58
N HIS A 301 14.45 12.14 -3.38
CA HIS A 301 14.77 11.58 -2.07
C HIS A 301 15.70 12.47 -1.23
N ARG A 302 16.50 13.33 -1.87
CA ARG A 302 17.56 14.12 -1.22
C ARG A 302 17.08 15.00 -0.07
N PRO A 303 15.99 15.80 -0.20
CA PRO A 303 15.54 16.64 0.91
C PRO A 303 15.14 15.82 2.15
N ARG A 304 14.47 14.69 1.92
CA ARG A 304 14.09 13.75 2.98
C ARG A 304 15.33 13.12 3.61
N ALA A 305 16.29 12.70 2.80
CA ALA A 305 17.54 12.09 3.27
C ALA A 305 18.36 13.07 4.12
N LEU A 306 18.53 14.32 3.70
CA LEU A 306 19.20 15.36 4.50
C LEU A 306 18.51 15.59 5.85
N TYR A 307 17.17 15.60 5.88
CA TYR A 307 16.44 15.75 7.15
C TYR A 307 16.78 14.61 8.11
N TRP A 308 16.68 13.37 7.64
CA TRP A 308 16.94 12.18 8.46
C TRP A 308 18.42 11.99 8.77
N PHE A 309 19.33 12.47 7.92
CA PHE A 309 20.76 12.53 8.20
C PHE A 309 21.04 13.42 9.41
N GLY A 310 20.52 14.64 9.42
CA GLY A 310 20.63 15.52 10.60
C GLY A 310 20.00 14.91 11.85
N ARG A 311 18.86 14.20 11.71
CA ARG A 311 18.22 13.49 12.84
C ARG A 311 19.08 12.36 13.37
N ALA A 312 19.71 11.57 12.51
CA ALA A 312 20.62 10.50 12.91
C ALA A 312 21.85 11.07 13.63
N LEU A 313 22.43 12.16 13.13
CA LEU A 313 23.54 12.85 13.79
C LEU A 313 23.16 13.38 15.17
N ALA A 314 21.98 14.01 15.32
CA ALA A 314 21.51 14.50 16.61
C ALA A 314 21.24 13.35 17.61
N ASN A 315 20.75 12.20 17.13
CA ASN A 315 20.60 11.00 17.97
C ASN A 315 21.95 10.42 18.43
N ASP A 316 23.03 10.68 17.68
CA ASP A 316 24.40 10.28 18.00
C ASP A 316 25.14 11.37 18.83
N ASP A 317 24.41 12.33 19.42
CA ASP A 317 24.95 13.49 20.16
C ASP A 317 25.88 14.42 19.34
N ARG A 318 25.79 14.35 18.00
CA ARG A 318 26.59 15.16 17.05
C ARG A 318 25.81 16.38 16.57
N ASP A 319 25.33 17.18 17.54
CA ASP A 319 24.40 18.28 17.33
C ASP A 319 24.92 19.36 16.38
N GLY A 320 26.20 19.72 16.47
CA GLY A 320 26.80 20.72 15.58
C GLY A 320 26.74 20.31 14.10
N GLU A 321 27.00 19.03 13.82
CA GLU A 321 26.91 18.48 12.47
C GLU A 321 25.45 18.35 12.02
N ALA A 322 24.56 17.91 12.90
CA ALA A 322 23.12 17.87 12.62
C ALA A 322 22.59 19.24 12.19
N MET A 323 22.97 20.29 12.91
CA MET A 323 22.60 21.67 12.55
C MET A 323 23.18 22.10 11.21
N ALA A 324 24.43 21.73 10.89
CA ALA A 324 25.02 22.04 9.59
C ALA A 324 24.22 21.40 8.44
N ILE A 325 23.82 20.13 8.59
CA ILE A 325 23.00 19.43 7.59
C ILE A 325 21.62 20.05 7.44
N TRP A 326 20.94 20.41 8.54
CA TRP A 326 19.62 21.05 8.44
C TRP A 326 19.69 22.48 7.89
N ARG A 327 20.76 23.24 8.18
CA ARG A 327 20.98 24.55 7.54
C ARG A 327 21.17 24.40 6.04
N ARG A 328 21.96 23.40 5.62
CA ARG A 328 22.13 23.05 4.21
C ARG A 328 20.79 22.73 3.54
N LEU A 329 19.99 21.86 4.16
CA LEU A 329 18.66 21.51 3.66
C LEU A 329 17.75 22.74 3.52
N ALA A 330 17.76 23.64 4.50
CA ALA A 330 16.98 24.87 4.46
C ALA A 330 17.45 25.89 3.40
N ALA A 331 18.72 25.85 3.00
CA ALA A 331 19.33 26.74 2.02
C ALA A 331 19.25 26.21 0.58
N GLU A 332 19.49 24.92 0.39
CA GLU A 332 19.56 24.28 -0.94
C GLU A 332 18.20 23.76 -1.42
N GLU A 333 17.35 23.22 -0.54
CA GLU A 333 16.09 22.53 -0.92
C GLU A 333 14.86 23.38 -0.55
N VAL A 334 14.89 24.63 -0.96
CA VAL A 334 13.91 25.67 -0.62
C VAL A 334 12.45 25.31 -0.93
N GLU A 335 12.20 24.58 -2.01
CA GLU A 335 10.82 24.22 -2.39
C GLU A 335 10.31 22.99 -1.62
N SER A 336 11.18 22.33 -0.85
CA SER A 336 10.82 21.11 -0.15
C SER A 336 10.15 21.39 1.18
N ALA A 337 9.01 20.74 1.45
CA ALA A 337 8.39 20.74 2.77
C ALA A 337 9.33 20.20 3.89
N TRP A 338 10.37 19.44 3.53
CA TRP A 338 11.39 18.99 4.48
C TRP A 338 12.26 20.13 5.01
N ALA A 339 12.43 21.23 4.26
CA ALA A 339 13.15 22.40 4.72
C ALA A 339 12.45 23.08 5.92
N ALA A 340 11.11 23.16 5.89
CA ALA A 340 10.34 23.65 7.04
C ALA A 340 10.57 22.79 8.30
N ARG A 341 10.59 21.46 8.12
CA ARG A 341 10.83 20.51 9.21
C ARG A 341 12.27 20.59 9.75
N ALA A 342 13.24 20.87 8.88
CA ALA A 342 14.63 21.12 9.25
C ALA A 342 14.77 22.39 10.10
N MET A 343 14.10 23.49 9.72
CA MET A 343 14.07 24.74 10.50
C MET A 343 13.47 24.53 11.90
N VAL A 344 12.38 23.77 12.01
CA VAL A 344 11.78 23.43 13.32
C VAL A 344 12.72 22.55 14.16
N SER A 345 13.51 21.68 13.53
CA SER A 345 14.49 20.84 14.21
C SER A 345 15.72 21.65 14.67
N LEU A 346 16.19 22.60 13.86
CA LEU A 346 17.20 23.59 14.25
C LEU A 346 16.76 24.35 15.49
N ALA A 347 15.52 24.86 15.51
CA ALA A 347 14.97 25.53 16.67
C ALA A 347 14.88 24.62 17.91
N ALA A 348 14.50 23.35 17.73
CA ALA A 348 14.44 22.38 18.83
C ALA A 348 15.81 22.14 19.45
N LEU A 349 16.85 21.99 18.63
CA LEU A 349 18.19 21.77 19.15
C LEU A 349 18.73 23.00 19.88
N THR A 350 18.52 24.20 19.33
CA THR A 350 18.89 25.44 20.02
C THR A 350 18.14 25.61 21.35
N GLU A 351 16.87 25.19 21.42
CA GLU A 351 16.09 25.22 22.66
C GLU A 351 16.63 24.25 23.72
N ILE A 352 17.04 23.05 23.30
CA ILE A 352 17.65 22.04 24.17
C ILE A 352 18.96 22.58 24.77
N HIS A 353 19.76 23.30 23.99
CA HIS A 353 20.97 23.98 24.48
C HIS A 353 20.70 25.27 25.27
N GLY A 354 19.44 25.61 25.54
CA GLY A 354 19.04 26.76 26.34
C GLY A 354 18.98 28.10 25.59
N ASP A 355 19.36 28.15 24.31
CA ASP A 355 19.28 29.35 23.48
C ASP A 355 17.87 29.56 22.91
N LEU A 356 16.97 30.01 23.78
CA LEU A 356 15.58 30.34 23.41
C LEU A 356 15.49 31.54 22.45
N ALA A 357 16.53 32.38 22.38
CA ALA A 357 16.55 33.55 21.51
C ALA A 357 16.93 33.14 20.08
N GLY A 358 17.97 32.32 19.91
CA GLY A 358 18.42 31.76 18.63
C GLY A 358 17.45 30.78 17.99
N ALA A 359 16.53 30.20 18.76
CA ALA A 359 15.45 29.35 18.24
C ALA A 359 14.40 30.13 17.42
N GLN A 360 14.11 31.39 17.80
CA GLN A 360 12.99 32.15 17.23
C GLN A 360 13.12 32.45 15.72
N PRO A 361 14.28 32.86 15.19
CA PRO A 361 14.44 33.11 13.76
C PRO A 361 14.06 31.91 12.90
N TRP A 362 14.46 30.70 13.31
CA TRP A 362 14.16 29.47 12.58
C TRP A 362 12.66 29.16 12.55
N LEU A 363 11.97 29.27 13.69
CA LEU A 363 10.53 29.04 13.74
C LEU A 363 9.75 30.10 12.93
N ARG A 364 10.18 31.37 12.99
CA ARG A 364 9.57 32.43 12.16
C ARG A 364 9.75 32.15 10.68
N LEU A 365 10.95 31.77 10.26
CA LEU A 365 11.24 31.45 8.87
C LEU A 365 10.40 30.26 8.38
N ALA A 366 10.28 29.20 9.18
CA ALA A 366 9.42 28.06 8.87
C ALA A 366 7.95 28.47 8.71
N ALA A 367 7.43 29.28 9.64
CA ALA A 367 6.04 29.74 9.62
C ALA A 367 5.72 30.69 8.46
N GLN A 368 6.68 31.52 8.04
CA GLN A 368 6.50 32.52 6.98
C GLN A 368 6.67 31.92 5.58
N ARG A 369 7.68 31.07 5.39
CA ARG A 369 8.02 30.53 4.07
C ARG A 369 7.15 29.33 3.67
N TYR A 370 6.63 28.59 4.65
CA TYR A 370 5.86 27.37 4.41
C TYR A 370 4.52 27.38 5.18
N PRO A 371 3.67 28.42 5.01
CA PRO A 371 2.54 28.69 5.91
C PRO A 371 1.56 27.52 6.09
N GLU A 372 1.36 26.72 5.02
CA GLU A 372 0.45 25.57 4.98
C GLU A 372 1.09 24.25 5.46
N SER A 373 2.40 24.23 5.75
CA SER A 373 3.07 23.00 6.17
C SER A 373 2.72 22.60 7.62
N PRO A 374 2.68 21.29 7.93
CA PRO A 374 2.55 20.84 9.33
C PRO A 374 3.65 21.36 10.26
N ALA A 375 4.85 21.59 9.71
CA ALA A 375 5.97 22.19 10.43
C ALA A 375 5.72 23.67 10.77
N ALA A 376 5.04 24.43 9.91
CA ALA A 376 4.67 25.82 10.20
C ALA A 376 3.60 25.92 11.30
N ASP A 377 2.64 24.99 11.33
CA ASP A 377 1.69 24.88 12.44
C ASP A 377 2.40 24.65 13.79
N GLU A 378 3.38 23.74 13.80
CA GLU A 378 4.24 23.52 14.96
C GLU A 378 5.07 24.76 15.31
N ALA A 379 5.63 25.43 14.32
CA ALA A 379 6.50 26.58 14.53
C ALA A 379 5.75 27.76 15.16
N ARG A 380 4.55 28.06 14.68
CA ARG A 380 3.69 29.12 15.24
C ARG A 380 3.31 28.83 16.70
N TRP A 381 2.97 27.57 16.99
CA TRP A 381 2.68 27.11 18.34
C TRP A 381 3.90 27.27 19.26
N ARG A 382 5.08 26.80 18.83
CA ARG A 382 6.33 26.90 19.60
C ARG A 382 6.80 28.34 19.80
N LEU A 383 6.57 29.24 18.84
CA LEU A 383 6.85 30.67 19.00
C LEU A 383 6.09 31.29 20.18
N GLY A 384 4.81 30.93 20.35
CA GLY A 384 4.01 31.38 21.48
C GLY A 384 4.58 30.87 22.82
N TRP A 385 5.01 29.61 22.85
CA TRP A 385 5.67 29.02 24.01
C TRP A 385 7.00 29.65 24.36
N LEU A 386 7.84 29.93 23.37
CA LEU A 386 9.11 30.62 23.60
C LEU A 386 8.88 31.99 24.22
N MET A 387 7.91 32.75 23.72
CA MET A 387 7.54 34.04 24.31
C MET A 387 7.00 33.87 25.73
N PHE A 388 6.17 32.86 25.98
CA PHE A 388 5.64 32.56 27.30
C PHE A 388 6.76 32.22 28.31
N ARG A 389 7.69 31.34 27.93
CA ARG A 389 8.86 30.94 28.75
C ARG A 389 9.81 32.10 29.02
N GLN A 390 9.90 33.06 28.10
CA GLN A 390 10.66 34.30 28.27
C GLN A 390 9.92 35.37 29.11
N GLY A 391 8.74 35.08 29.66
CA GLY A 391 7.93 36.03 30.42
C GLY A 391 7.24 37.11 29.56
N ARG A 392 7.32 37.02 28.23
CA ARG A 392 6.75 37.99 27.29
C ARG A 392 5.27 37.68 27.04
N PHE A 393 4.46 37.71 28.10
CA PHE A 393 3.05 37.30 28.06
C PHE A 393 2.21 38.06 27.03
N ARG A 394 2.43 39.38 26.87
CA ARG A 394 1.73 40.16 25.83
C ARG A 394 2.02 39.67 24.41
N GLY A 395 3.28 39.31 24.15
CA GLY A 395 3.68 38.77 22.85
C GLY A 395 3.14 37.36 22.63
N ALA A 396 3.23 36.51 23.66
CA ALA A 396 2.73 35.13 23.61
C ALA A 396 1.23 35.08 23.31
N GLU A 397 0.41 35.89 24.00
CA GLU A 397 -1.03 35.98 23.73
C GLU A 397 -1.30 36.36 22.27
N ARG A 398 -0.64 37.42 21.76
CA ARG A 398 -0.81 37.82 20.36
C ARG A 398 -0.41 36.71 19.38
N GLN A 399 0.72 36.05 19.61
CA GLN A 399 1.22 34.98 18.74
C GLN A 399 0.23 33.80 18.68
N PHE A 400 -0.27 33.36 19.84
CA PHE A 400 -1.23 32.28 19.95
C PHE A 400 -2.55 32.64 19.27
N LEU A 401 -3.11 33.81 19.56
CA LEU A 401 -4.39 34.22 18.99
C LEU A 401 -4.31 34.47 17.47
N ASP A 402 -3.24 35.09 16.97
CA ASP A 402 -3.03 35.28 15.53
C ASP A 402 -2.91 33.94 14.81
N SER A 403 -2.18 32.97 15.38
CA SER A 403 -2.07 31.64 14.79
C SER A 403 -3.42 30.90 14.74
N ALA A 404 -4.24 30.99 15.79
CA ALA A 404 -5.56 30.38 15.81
C ALA A 404 -6.53 31.05 14.82
N ALA A 405 -6.47 32.37 14.70
CA ALA A 405 -7.34 33.14 13.82
C ALA A 405 -7.00 32.94 12.33
N ARG A 406 -5.71 32.93 11.99
CA ARG A 406 -5.24 32.76 10.60
C ARG A 406 -5.30 31.33 10.11
N PHE A 407 -5.14 30.35 11.01
CA PHE A 407 -5.07 28.94 10.67
C PHE A 407 -6.06 28.11 11.48
N PRO A 408 -7.38 28.37 11.39
CA PRO A 408 -8.38 27.76 12.27
C PRO A 408 -8.57 26.26 12.06
N ALA A 409 -8.14 25.73 10.91
CA ALA A 409 -8.28 24.31 10.56
C ALA A 409 -7.05 23.45 10.90
N THR A 410 -5.96 24.03 11.41
CA THR A 410 -4.75 23.25 11.70
C THR A 410 -4.88 22.45 13.01
N PRO A 411 -4.13 21.33 13.17
CA PRO A 411 -4.21 20.49 14.37
C PRO A 411 -3.95 21.24 15.68
N ARG A 412 -3.14 22.31 15.66
CA ARG A 412 -2.84 23.12 16.85
C ARG A 412 -3.68 24.38 16.97
N ALA A 413 -4.70 24.61 16.13
CA ALA A 413 -5.56 25.79 16.24
C ALA A 413 -6.26 25.89 17.61
N ALA A 414 -6.83 24.77 18.08
CA ALA A 414 -7.43 24.66 19.40
C ALA A 414 -6.42 24.92 20.54
N ALA A 415 -5.21 24.39 20.40
CA ALA A 415 -4.13 24.59 21.36
C ALA A 415 -3.71 26.07 21.43
N ASN A 416 -3.50 26.70 20.27
CA ASN A 416 -3.20 28.12 20.14
C ASN A 416 -4.27 28.96 20.84
N LEU A 417 -5.55 28.76 20.53
CA LEU A 417 -6.62 29.54 21.14
C LEU A 417 -6.73 29.34 22.66
N TYR A 418 -6.65 28.09 23.12
CA TYR A 418 -6.69 27.76 24.55
C TYR A 418 -5.55 28.38 25.33
N TRP A 419 -4.32 28.29 24.82
CA TRP A 419 -3.17 28.85 25.53
C TRP A 419 -3.10 30.37 25.40
N GLY A 420 -3.63 30.95 24.32
CA GLY A 420 -3.92 32.39 24.26
C GLY A 420 -4.80 32.83 25.43
N ALA A 421 -5.87 32.09 25.72
CA ALA A 421 -6.74 32.34 26.87
C ALA A 421 -6.00 32.18 28.22
N LYS A 422 -5.19 31.13 28.38
CA LYS A 422 -4.39 30.90 29.61
C LYS A 422 -3.38 32.03 29.86
N VAL A 423 -2.70 32.50 28.81
CA VAL A 423 -1.76 33.62 28.91
C VAL A 423 -2.48 34.92 29.25
N ARG A 424 -3.65 35.16 28.64
CA ARG A 424 -4.52 36.32 28.95
C ARG A 424 -4.95 36.32 30.42
N ALA A 425 -5.40 35.18 30.93
CA ALA A 425 -5.76 35.02 32.35
C ALA A 425 -4.56 35.27 33.28
N ARG A 426 -3.37 34.78 32.93
CA ARG A 426 -2.13 35.03 33.70
C ARG A 426 -1.75 36.51 33.76
N ARG A 427 -2.21 37.32 32.80
CA ARG A 427 -2.06 38.77 32.82
C ARG A 427 -3.15 39.50 33.61
N GLY A 428 -4.09 38.78 34.24
CA GLY A 428 -5.21 39.37 34.98
C GLY A 428 -6.34 39.91 34.10
N VAL A 429 -6.39 39.52 32.82
CA VAL A 429 -7.45 39.92 31.89
C VAL A 429 -8.45 38.78 31.74
N ASP A 430 -9.75 39.09 31.70
CA ASP A 430 -10.79 38.07 31.51
C ASP A 430 -10.56 37.27 30.21
N ALA A 431 -10.55 35.95 30.35
CA ALA A 431 -10.32 34.99 29.28
C ALA A 431 -11.49 34.02 29.08
N ARG A 432 -12.60 34.19 29.82
CA ARG A 432 -13.76 33.29 29.77
C ARG A 432 -14.34 33.18 28.37
N GLY A 433 -14.47 34.31 27.65
CA GLY A 433 -14.94 34.33 26.26
C GLY A 433 -14.09 33.46 25.32
N LEU A 434 -12.77 33.56 25.42
CA LEU A 434 -11.86 32.74 24.60
C LEU A 434 -11.98 31.25 24.92
N LEU A 435 -12.16 30.87 26.19
CA LEU A 435 -12.36 29.47 26.57
C LEU A 435 -13.71 28.93 26.03
N LEU A 436 -14.77 29.73 26.06
CA LEU A 436 -16.04 29.37 25.43
C LEU A 436 -15.88 29.17 23.91
N ASP A 437 -15.11 30.02 23.25
CA ASP A 437 -14.80 29.84 21.83
C ASP A 437 -14.01 28.55 21.55
N VAL A 438 -13.05 28.17 22.39
CA VAL A 438 -12.34 26.89 22.24
C VAL A 438 -13.32 25.72 22.34
N ALA A 439 -14.20 25.73 23.35
CA ALA A 439 -15.19 24.69 23.57
C ALA A 439 -16.18 24.55 22.40
N ARG A 440 -16.58 25.69 21.81
CA ARG A 440 -17.54 25.78 20.70
C ARG A 440 -16.93 25.43 19.35
N LEU A 441 -15.75 25.96 19.04
CA LEU A 441 -15.10 25.80 17.74
C LEU A 441 -14.36 24.47 17.60
N TYR A 442 -13.86 23.92 18.72
CA TYR A 442 -13.02 22.72 18.72
C TYR A 442 -13.53 21.63 19.68
N PRO A 443 -14.82 21.26 19.64
CA PRO A 443 -15.47 20.46 20.68
C PRO A 443 -14.88 19.06 20.87
N MET A 444 -14.31 18.47 19.82
CA MET A 444 -13.77 17.11 19.88
C MET A 444 -12.27 17.06 20.20
N THR A 445 -11.62 18.21 20.39
CA THR A 445 -10.19 18.26 20.72
C THR A 445 -9.97 18.19 22.22
N PHE A 446 -8.80 17.70 22.66
CA PHE A 446 -8.40 17.72 24.06
C PHE A 446 -8.59 19.11 24.71
N TYR A 447 -8.22 20.19 24.00
CA TYR A 447 -8.35 21.55 24.51
C TYR A 447 -9.80 22.06 24.53
N GLY A 448 -10.66 21.57 23.63
CA GLY A 448 -12.11 21.79 23.68
C GLY A 448 -12.73 21.27 24.96
N TRP A 449 -12.45 20.01 25.29
CA TRP A 449 -12.88 19.38 26.54
C TRP A 449 -12.36 20.14 27.77
N ARG A 450 -11.06 20.47 27.81
CA ARG A 450 -10.47 21.24 28.92
C ARG A 450 -11.10 22.63 29.08
N ALA A 451 -11.45 23.29 27.99
CA ALA A 451 -12.09 24.59 28.04
C ALA A 451 -13.53 24.50 28.58
N ARG A 452 -14.27 23.42 28.29
CA ARG A 452 -15.60 23.17 28.91
C ARG A 452 -15.51 22.97 30.40
N GLU A 453 -14.59 22.13 30.87
CA GLU A 453 -14.37 21.90 32.31
C GLU A 453 -14.18 23.22 33.06
N LEU A 454 -13.42 24.15 32.47
CA LEU A 454 -13.12 25.45 33.09
C LEU A 454 -14.26 26.46 33.00
N THR A 455 -15.20 26.30 32.07
CA THR A 455 -16.28 27.29 31.81
C THR A 455 -17.66 26.84 32.27
N GLY A 456 -17.88 25.53 32.42
CA GLY A 456 -19.20 24.94 32.67
C GLY A 456 -20.10 24.95 31.43
N ALA A 457 -19.53 24.99 30.22
CA ALA A 457 -20.29 24.95 28.98
C ALA A 457 -20.93 23.56 28.75
N ALA A 458 -22.14 23.55 28.18
CA ALA A 458 -22.90 22.32 27.90
C ALA A 458 -22.20 21.40 26.89
N GLU A 459 -22.55 20.11 26.92
CA GLU A 459 -22.08 19.14 25.93
C GLU A 459 -22.64 19.43 24.53
N PRO A 460 -21.86 19.18 23.45
CA PRO A 460 -22.29 19.44 22.07
C PRO A 460 -23.38 18.52 21.55
#